data_AF-A0A6P6VB79-F1
#
_entry.id   AF-A0A6P6VB79-F1
#
_cell.length_a   1.000
_cell.length_b   1.000
_cell.length_c   1.000
_cell.angle_alpha   90.00
_cell.angle_beta   90.00
_cell.angle_gamma   90.00
#
_symmetry.space_group_name_H-M   'P 1'
#
loop_
_entity.id
_entity.type
_entity.pdbx_description
1 polymer ?
#
loop_
_entity_poly.entity_id
_entity_poly.type
_entity_poly.pdbx_seq_one_letter_code
_entity_poly.pdbx_strand_id
1 'polypeptide(L)'
;MADDDHLPPQIRLVNFVSEEQLEEARRSRGSRIDDGTAQRDRSLYEILKENKDRKDAEFNERFKHRPPKALDEDETEFLDKLEMSRREYERQVADEEALQLQRFQAAVAAQCDVHELKETPSAPKVQTIRMK
;
A
#
# COMPACT_ATOMS: atom_id res chain seq x y z
N MET A 1 13.27 11.47 -55.34
CA MET A 1 13.43 11.19 -53.89
C MET A 1 13.93 9.77 -53.82
N ALA A 2 15.08 9.57 -53.17
CA ALA A 2 16.01 8.46 -53.35
C ALA A 2 15.51 7.11 -52.83
N ASP A 3 15.84 6.06 -53.58
CA ASP A 3 15.62 4.64 -53.26
C ASP A 3 16.69 4.11 -52.30
N ASP A 4 16.24 3.21 -51.41
CA ASP A 4 16.94 2.51 -50.34
C ASP A 4 18.25 1.79 -50.71
N ASP A 5 19.36 2.18 -50.06
CA ASP A 5 20.65 1.47 -50.02
C ASP A 5 20.62 0.31 -49.00
N HIS A 6 20.24 -0.90 -49.43
CA HIS A 6 20.42 -2.12 -48.63
C HIS A 6 21.79 -2.78 -48.89
N LEU A 7 22.81 -2.37 -48.13
CA LEU A 7 24.12 -3.04 -48.11
C LEU A 7 24.13 -4.24 -47.12
N PRO A 8 24.79 -5.37 -47.46
CA PRO A 8 24.87 -6.54 -46.57
C PRO A 8 25.68 -6.22 -45.30
N PRO A 9 25.38 -6.89 -44.16
CA PRO A 9 26.06 -6.64 -42.90
C PRO A 9 27.55 -7.00 -43.03
N GLN A 10 28.39 -5.97 -42.95
CA GLN A 10 29.84 -6.11 -42.90
C GLN A 10 30.25 -7.00 -41.71
N ILE A 11 30.90 -8.13 -42.01
CA ILE A 11 31.48 -9.01 -40.99
C ILE A 11 32.58 -8.19 -40.29
N ARG A 12 32.34 -7.82 -39.03
CA ARG A 12 33.31 -7.10 -38.23
C ARG A 12 34.41 -8.09 -37.86
N LEU A 13 35.58 -7.94 -38.47
CA LEU A 13 36.78 -8.65 -38.05
C LEU A 13 37.09 -8.18 -36.62
N VAL A 14 36.89 -9.05 -35.64
CA VAL A 14 37.28 -8.77 -34.26
C VAL A 14 38.79 -8.88 -34.17
N ASN A 15 39.44 -7.85 -33.61
CA ASN A 15 40.88 -7.88 -33.36
C ASN A 15 41.13 -8.81 -32.17
N PHE A 16 41.64 -10.00 -32.44
CA PHE A 16 42.08 -10.92 -31.40
C PHE A 16 43.35 -10.40 -30.75
N VAL A 17 43.31 -10.19 -29.43
CA VAL A 17 44.45 -9.81 -28.62
C VAL A 17 45.18 -11.09 -28.20
N SER A 18 46.50 -11.15 -28.37
CA SER A 18 47.29 -12.29 -27.91
C SER A 18 47.38 -12.33 -26.38
N GLU A 19 47.66 -13.50 -25.82
CA GLU A 19 47.84 -13.65 -24.36
C GLU A 19 48.96 -12.74 -23.82
N GLU A 20 50.05 -12.60 -24.57
CA GLU A 20 51.17 -11.71 -24.24
C GLU A 20 50.76 -10.23 -24.22
N GLN A 21 49.98 -9.78 -25.22
CA GLN A 21 49.45 -8.42 -25.25
C GLN A 21 48.47 -8.16 -24.09
N LEU A 22 47.72 -9.19 -23.69
CA LEU A 22 46.82 -9.11 -22.55
C LEU A 22 47.61 -8.98 -21.23
N GLU A 23 48.71 -9.72 -21.08
CA GLU A 23 49.60 -9.58 -19.93
C GLU A 23 50.28 -8.20 -19.86
N GLU A 24 50.76 -7.69 -20.99
CA GLU A 24 51.38 -6.36 -21.05
C GLU A 24 50.36 -5.25 -20.78
N ALA A 25 49.12 -5.40 -21.26
CA ALA A 25 48.01 -4.52 -20.94
C ALA A 25 47.62 -4.58 -19.44
N ARG A 26 47.72 -5.75 -18.81
CA ARG A 26 47.52 -5.90 -17.35
C ARG A 26 48.66 -5.24 -16.56
N ARG A 27 49.91 -5.38 -17.01
CA ARG A 27 51.09 -4.76 -16.37
C ARG A 27 51.08 -3.23 -16.52
N SER A 28 50.77 -2.72 -17.70
CA SER A 28 50.77 -1.28 -18.00
C SER A 28 49.61 -0.51 -17.35
N ARG A 29 48.42 -1.12 -17.25
CA ARG A 29 47.27 -0.51 -16.56
C ARG A 29 47.44 -0.41 -15.04
N GLY A 30 48.39 -1.16 -14.47
CA GLY A 30 48.64 -1.20 -13.04
C GLY A 30 47.51 -1.87 -12.24
N SER A 31 47.65 -1.78 -10.93
CA SER A 31 46.79 -2.45 -9.96
C SER A 31 45.41 -1.80 -9.89
N ARG A 32 44.34 -2.49 -10.34
CA ARG A 32 42.94 -1.99 -10.27
C ARG A 32 42.12 -2.83 -9.30
N ILE A 33 41.27 -2.15 -8.52
CA ILE A 33 40.33 -2.78 -7.59
C ILE A 33 39.27 -3.59 -8.36
N ASP A 34 38.84 -3.12 -9.55
CA ASP A 34 37.85 -3.79 -10.39
C ASP A 34 38.34 -5.08 -11.08
N ASP A 35 39.65 -5.22 -11.30
CA ASP A 35 40.27 -6.36 -12.00
C ASP A 35 40.89 -7.38 -11.01
N GLY A 36 40.63 -7.20 -9.70
CA GLY A 36 41.08 -8.09 -8.61
C GLY A 36 42.60 -8.12 -8.36
N THR A 37 43.39 -7.40 -9.16
CA THR A 37 44.86 -7.38 -9.09
C THR A 37 45.41 -6.52 -7.96
N ALA A 38 44.57 -5.65 -7.35
CA ALA A 38 44.96 -4.75 -6.27
C ALA A 38 44.80 -5.28 -4.85
N GLN A 39 44.07 -6.37 -4.66
CA GLN A 39 43.75 -6.90 -3.34
C GLN A 39 44.20 -8.35 -3.20
N ARG A 40 45.41 -8.67 -3.70
CA ARG A 40 45.98 -10.03 -3.57
C ARG A 40 46.13 -10.50 -2.12
N ASP A 41 46.22 -9.57 -1.17
CA ASP A 41 46.36 -9.86 0.26
C ASP A 41 45.01 -10.02 1.00
N ARG A 42 43.88 -9.73 0.34
CA ARG A 42 42.53 -9.91 0.90
C ARG A 42 41.87 -11.13 0.30
N SER A 43 41.04 -11.83 1.08
CA SER A 43 40.32 -12.97 0.54
C SER A 43 39.27 -12.50 -0.48
N LEU A 44 39.04 -13.29 -1.54
CA LEU A 44 38.03 -12.97 -2.56
C LEU A 44 36.62 -12.79 -1.95
N TYR A 45 36.31 -13.54 -0.88
CA TYR A 45 35.06 -13.45 -0.14
C TYR A 45 34.86 -12.05 0.46
N GLU A 46 35.87 -11.49 1.11
CA GLU A 46 35.79 -10.16 1.72
C GLU A 46 35.57 -9.07 0.67
N ILE A 47 36.26 -9.18 -0.48
CA ILE A 47 36.13 -8.22 -1.59
C ILE A 47 34.73 -8.27 -2.20
N LEU A 48 34.21 -9.48 -2.45
CA LEU A 48 32.86 -9.65 -2.99
C LEU A 48 31.80 -9.19 -2.00
N LYS A 49 32.01 -9.45 -0.70
CA LYS A 49 31.13 -8.98 0.36
C LYS A 49 31.15 -7.45 0.47
N GLU A 50 32.32 -6.81 0.49
CA GLU A 50 32.46 -5.35 0.50
C GLU A 50 31.82 -4.71 -0.73
N ASN A 51 32.00 -5.30 -1.93
CA ASN A 51 31.36 -4.81 -3.16
C ASN A 51 29.84 -4.97 -3.14
N LYS A 52 29.33 -6.06 -2.57
CA LYS A 52 27.90 -6.27 -2.38
C LYS A 52 27.36 -5.25 -1.38
N ASP A 53 27.97 -5.17 -0.20
CA ASP A 53 27.56 -4.27 0.88
C ASP A 53 27.61 -2.80 0.40
N ARG A 54 28.62 -2.42 -0.40
CA ARG A 54 28.73 -1.10 -1.04
C ARG A 54 27.63 -0.82 -2.05
N LYS A 55 27.35 -1.75 -2.96
CA LYS A 55 26.24 -1.60 -3.92
C LYS A 55 24.87 -1.57 -3.24
N ASP A 56 24.68 -2.42 -2.24
CA ASP A 56 23.45 -2.49 -1.46
C ASP A 56 23.26 -1.21 -0.63
N ALA A 57 24.33 -0.65 -0.04
CA ALA A 57 24.31 0.62 0.65
C ALA A 57 24.01 1.79 -0.31
N GLU A 58 24.73 1.90 -1.44
CA GLU A 58 24.51 2.93 -2.46
C GLU A 58 23.08 2.88 -3.04
N PHE A 59 22.55 1.67 -3.25
CA PHE A 59 21.17 1.48 -3.68
C PHE A 59 20.20 1.91 -2.57
N ASN A 60 20.39 1.42 -1.35
CA ASN A 60 19.49 1.70 -0.23
C ASN A 60 19.50 3.19 0.16
N GLU A 61 20.64 3.89 0.09
CA GLU A 61 20.72 5.34 0.29
C GLU A 61 19.92 6.13 -0.76
N ARG A 62 19.92 5.71 -2.03
CA ARG A 62 19.12 6.32 -3.11
C ARG A 62 17.61 6.16 -2.93
N PHE A 63 17.16 5.25 -2.07
CA PHE A 63 15.74 5.07 -1.74
C PHE A 63 15.36 5.61 -0.36
N LYS A 64 16.31 5.71 0.58
CA LYS A 64 16.09 6.29 1.92
C LYS A 64 15.88 7.80 1.90
N HIS A 65 16.49 8.51 0.93
CA HIS A 65 16.40 9.97 0.82
C HIS A 65 15.44 10.45 -0.27
N ARG A 66 14.71 9.54 -0.92
CA ARG A 66 13.51 9.99 -1.63
C ARG A 66 12.50 10.38 -0.55
N PRO A 67 11.95 11.60 -0.58
CA PRO A 67 10.77 11.90 0.21
C PRO A 67 9.79 10.74 0.05
N PRO A 68 9.10 10.30 1.13
CA PRO A 68 8.05 9.30 0.97
C PRO A 68 7.19 9.77 -0.21
N LYS A 69 7.03 8.90 -1.21
CA LYS A 69 6.17 9.23 -2.36
C LYS A 69 4.87 9.74 -1.76
N ALA A 70 4.59 11.03 -1.97
CA ALA A 70 3.28 11.54 -1.64
C ALA A 70 2.30 10.65 -2.39
N LEU A 71 1.19 10.32 -1.74
CA LEU A 71 0.05 9.75 -2.44
C LEU A 71 -0.18 10.61 -3.69
N ASP A 72 -0.35 9.98 -4.84
CA ASP A 72 -0.61 10.75 -6.05
C ASP A 72 -1.96 11.48 -5.94
N GLU A 73 -2.18 12.44 -6.85
CA GLU A 73 -3.40 13.27 -6.81
C GLU A 73 -4.66 12.39 -6.84
N ASP A 74 -4.65 11.30 -7.60
CA ASP A 74 -5.75 10.34 -7.70
C ASP A 74 -5.95 9.52 -6.40
N GLU A 75 -4.88 9.09 -5.75
CA GLU A 75 -4.87 8.34 -4.49
C GLU A 75 -5.39 9.21 -3.33
N THR A 76 -5.00 10.50 -3.28
CA THR A 76 -5.53 11.43 -2.27
C THR A 76 -7.03 11.70 -2.46
N GLU A 77 -7.47 11.95 -3.70
CA GLU A 77 -8.89 12.12 -3.99
C GLU A 77 -9.72 10.89 -3.63
N PHE A 78 -9.18 9.68 -3.84
CA PHE A 78 -9.87 8.45 -3.46
C PHE A 78 -10.13 8.39 -1.95
N LEU A 79 -9.12 8.71 -1.12
CA LEU A 79 -9.26 8.71 0.34
C LEU A 79 -10.25 9.77 0.81
N ASP A 80 -10.24 10.97 0.21
CA ASP A 80 -11.20 12.03 0.51
C ASP A 80 -12.64 11.61 0.17
N LYS A 81 -12.85 11.01 -1.01
CA LYS A 81 -14.17 10.48 -1.42
C LYS A 81 -14.65 9.38 -0.47
N LEU A 82 -13.74 8.50 -0.03
CA LEU A 82 -14.06 7.44 0.93
C LEU A 82 -14.46 8.03 2.29
N GLU A 83 -13.72 9.01 2.80
CA GLU A 83 -14.04 9.68 4.06
C GLU A 83 -15.39 10.40 3.98
N MET A 84 -15.64 11.14 2.89
CA MET A 84 -16.90 11.83 2.65
C MET A 84 -18.08 10.86 2.59
N SER A 85 -17.95 9.75 1.85
CA SER A 85 -18.98 8.72 1.76
C SER A 85 -19.29 8.09 3.12
N ARG A 86 -18.26 7.82 3.92
CA ARG A 86 -18.44 7.29 5.28
C ARG A 86 -19.20 8.28 6.18
N ARG A 87 -18.80 9.55 6.18
CA ARG A 87 -19.47 10.60 6.97
C ARG A 87 -20.93 10.78 6.54
N GLU A 88 -21.22 10.72 5.25
CA GLU A 88 -22.58 10.83 4.72
C GLU A 88 -23.44 9.64 5.11
N TYR A 89 -22.88 8.43 5.12
CA TYR A 89 -23.57 7.25 5.60
C TYR A 89 -23.88 7.35 7.10
N GLU A 90 -22.89 7.72 7.92
CA GLU A 90 -23.09 7.93 9.35
C GLU A 90 -24.15 9.00 9.64
N ARG A 91 -24.17 10.09 8.87
CA ARG A 91 -25.21 11.12 8.96
C ARG A 91 -26.61 10.58 8.63
N GLN A 92 -26.75 9.82 7.54
CA GLN A 92 -28.03 9.22 7.15
C GLN A 92 -28.56 8.27 8.23
N VAL A 93 -27.70 7.43 8.81
CA VAL A 93 -28.07 6.54 9.91
C VAL A 93 -28.55 7.32 11.12
N ALA A 94 -27.85 8.39 11.50
CA ALA A 94 -28.25 9.24 12.63
C ALA A 94 -29.61 9.93 12.40
N ASP A 95 -29.85 10.43 11.17
CA ASP A 95 -31.11 11.08 10.80
C ASP A 95 -32.28 10.07 10.84
N GLU A 96 -32.07 8.85 10.34
CA GLU A 96 -33.06 7.77 10.38
C GLU A 96 -33.38 7.35 11.83
N GLU A 97 -32.35 7.19 12.67
CA GLU A 97 -32.51 6.85 14.09
C GLU A 97 -33.30 7.94 14.83
N ALA A 98 -32.96 9.22 14.60
CA ALA A 98 -33.67 10.34 15.22
C ALA A 98 -35.16 10.35 14.86
N LEU A 99 -35.50 10.07 13.59
CA LEU A 99 -36.89 9.98 13.14
C LEU A 99 -37.62 8.79 13.79
N GLN A 100 -36.95 7.63 13.90
CA GLN A 100 -37.52 6.46 14.56
C GLN A 100 -37.78 6.71 16.04
N LEU A 101 -36.85 7.33 16.75
CA LEU A 101 -37.00 7.72 18.15
C LEU A 101 -38.15 8.70 18.35
N GLN A 102 -38.28 9.71 17.47
CA GLN A 102 -39.39 10.66 17.54
C GLN A 102 -40.75 9.97 17.34
N ARG A 103 -40.84 9.07 16.35
CA ARG A 103 -42.06 8.30 16.09
C ARG A 103 -42.43 7.41 17.27
N PHE A 104 -41.43 6.76 17.88
CA PHE A 104 -41.62 5.95 19.07
C PHE A 104 -42.15 6.78 20.24
N GLN A 105 -41.51 7.92 20.53
CA GLN A 105 -41.95 8.84 21.59
C GLN A 105 -43.39 9.33 21.36
N ALA A 106 -43.74 9.69 20.12
CA ALA A 106 -45.10 10.10 19.77
C ALA A 106 -46.13 8.97 19.97
N ALA A 107 -45.78 7.73 19.59
CA ALA A 107 -46.65 6.57 19.80
C ALA A 107 -46.82 6.23 21.28
N VAL A 108 -45.75 6.33 22.08
CA VAL A 108 -45.79 6.14 23.54
C VAL A 108 -46.68 7.21 24.18
N ALA A 109 -46.50 8.48 23.82
CA ALA A 109 -47.33 9.58 24.35
C ALA A 109 -48.82 9.38 24.02
N ALA A 110 -49.13 9.03 22.76
CA ALA A 110 -50.50 8.75 22.35
C ALA A 110 -51.10 7.55 23.09
N GLN A 111 -50.31 6.51 23.40
CA GLN A 111 -50.78 5.40 24.21
C GLN A 111 -50.99 5.80 25.68
N CYS A 112 -50.13 6.65 26.25
CA CYS A 112 -50.34 7.18 27.60
C CYS A 112 -51.65 7.98 27.70
N ASP A 113 -51.94 8.85 26.73
CA ASP A 113 -53.20 9.59 26.66
C ASP A 113 -54.42 8.65 26.54
N VAL A 114 -54.29 7.56 25.78
CA VAL A 114 -55.35 6.54 25.64
C VAL A 114 -55.49 5.68 26.90
N HIS A 115 -54.40 5.38 27.62
CA HIS A 115 -54.42 4.61 28.85
C HIS A 115 -55.08 5.38 30.01
N GLU A 116 -54.85 6.71 30.14
CA GLU A 116 -55.57 7.53 31.13
C GLU A 116 -57.08 7.59 30.89
N LEU A 117 -57.54 7.47 29.62
CA LEU A 117 -58.97 7.40 29.29
C LEU A 117 -59.56 5.98 29.36
N LYS A 118 -58.72 4.93 29.40
CA LYS A 118 -59.14 3.52 29.49
C LYS A 118 -59.02 2.91 30.89
N GLU A 119 -58.66 3.65 31.94
CA GLU A 119 -58.61 3.14 33.32
C GLU A 119 -59.97 2.99 34.04
N THR A 120 -61.07 2.79 33.29
CA THR A 120 -62.17 1.95 33.81
C THR A 120 -62.61 0.95 32.75
N PRO A 121 -62.20 -0.32 32.88
CA PRO A 121 -63.20 -1.37 32.89
C PRO A 121 -62.90 -2.45 33.94
N SER A 122 -63.84 -2.56 34.88
CA SER A 122 -64.43 -3.79 35.41
C SER A 122 -63.49 -5.01 35.57
N ALA A 123 -63.07 -5.24 36.81
CA ALA A 123 -62.33 -6.41 37.26
C ALA A 123 -63.07 -7.74 36.97
N PRO A 124 -62.39 -8.78 36.45
CA PRO A 124 -62.95 -10.13 36.44
C PRO A 124 -62.64 -10.85 37.76
N LYS A 125 -63.70 -11.37 38.39
CA LYS A 125 -63.66 -12.20 39.60
C LYS A 125 -62.85 -13.47 39.36
N VAL A 126 -61.72 -13.63 40.04
CA VAL A 126 -60.99 -14.92 40.10
C VAL A 126 -61.63 -15.76 41.22
N GLN A 127 -62.37 -16.79 40.83
CA GLN A 127 -62.90 -17.80 41.75
C GLN A 127 -61.76 -18.68 42.26
N THR A 128 -61.52 -18.63 43.57
CA THR A 128 -60.54 -19.47 44.26
C THR A 128 -61.15 -20.86 44.45
N ILE A 129 -60.73 -21.84 43.65
CA ILE A 129 -61.04 -23.25 43.93
C ILE A 129 -60.04 -23.72 44.97
N ARG A 130 -60.51 -23.80 46.22
CA ARG A 130 -59.86 -24.51 47.32
C ARG A 130 -60.40 -25.94 47.35
N MET A 131 -59.63 -26.84 47.96
CA MET A 131 -59.96 -28.19 48.46
C MET A 131 -59.36 -29.32 47.60
N LYS A 132 -58.78 -30.38 48.16
CA LYS A 132 -58.37 -30.74 49.53
C LYS A 132 -57.43 -31.94 49.39
#